data_AF-A0A534PWI0-F1
#
_entry.id   AF-A0A534PWI0-F1
#
_cell.length_a   1.000
_cell.length_b   1.000
_cell.length_c   1.000
_cell.angle_alpha   90.00
_cell.angle_beta   90.00
_cell.angle_gamma   90.00
#
_symmetry.space_group_name_H-M   'P 1'
#
loop_
_entity.id
_entity.type
_entity.pdbx_description
1 polymer ?
#
loop_
_entity_poly.entity_id
_entity_poly.type
_entity_poly.pdbx_seq_one_letter_code
_entity_poly.pdbx_strand_id
1 'polypeptide(L)'
;MNATLVRAFLRQRLTSPMRVGLLLLVTVAPLAAVALMGTLSPLGGVATPIALIFAVGAIGQDVSSGTLQLLLVRPVSRPSYLVSRWLACVLATVGIVVLLLALGTLVLLARGTHPDGLDLVRIVLESASTAAGYAAVMIMLSTLANGLGDLGLYVGTYFIVQALDALATFKHWDALARACVEVRGALGPQLPWEWLVHGTPPSWFAFASWASTVTLALAVGIARLNRRELSYAAG
;
A
#
# COMPACT_ATOMS: atom_id res chain seq x y z
N MET A 1 -17.07 -9.20 5.57
CA MET A 1 -15.97 -9.31 4.60
C MET A 1 -16.28 -10.44 3.64
N ASN A 2 -16.18 -10.24 2.31
CA ASN A 2 -16.64 -11.23 1.33
C ASN A 2 -15.46 -11.78 0.52
N ALA A 3 -15.12 -13.06 0.72
CA ALA A 3 -13.98 -13.72 0.09
C ALA A 3 -14.08 -13.74 -1.45
N THR A 4 -15.29 -13.76 -2.00
CA THR A 4 -15.52 -13.74 -3.45
C THR A 4 -15.10 -12.40 -4.05
N LEU A 5 -15.36 -11.28 -3.36
CA LEU A 5 -14.93 -9.95 -3.82
C LEU A 5 -13.40 -9.81 -3.80
N VAL A 6 -12.76 -10.37 -2.77
CA VAL A 6 -11.29 -10.40 -2.65
C VAL A 6 -10.69 -11.21 -3.81
N ARG A 7 -11.16 -12.44 -4.05
CA ARG A 7 -10.68 -13.29 -5.15
C ARG A 7 -10.89 -12.64 -6.53
N ALA A 8 -12.07 -12.06 -6.76
CA ALA A 8 -12.38 -11.39 -8.02
C ALA A 8 -11.43 -10.20 -8.26
N PHE A 9 -11.17 -9.39 -7.23
CA PHE A 9 -10.20 -8.29 -7.31
C PHE A 9 -8.80 -8.79 -7.70
N LEU A 10 -8.30 -9.80 -6.97
CA LEU A 10 -6.97 -10.33 -7.18
C LEU A 10 -6.81 -10.87 -8.60
N ARG A 11 -7.80 -11.64 -9.08
CA ARG A 11 -7.80 -12.15 -10.45
C ARG A 11 -7.72 -11.01 -11.46
N GLN A 12 -8.59 -10.01 -11.34
CA GLN A 12 -8.61 -8.84 -12.24
C GLN A 12 -7.28 -8.09 -12.25
N ARG A 13 -6.63 -7.92 -11.09
CA ARG A 13 -5.34 -7.22 -11.00
C ARG A 13 -4.19 -8.03 -11.59
N LEU A 14 -4.14 -9.33 -11.29
CA LEU A 14 -3.07 -10.21 -11.73
C LEU A 14 -3.15 -10.55 -13.22
N THR A 15 -4.33 -10.44 -13.85
CA THR A 15 -4.48 -10.63 -15.30
C THR A 15 -4.15 -9.39 -16.12
N SER A 16 -3.90 -8.23 -15.49
CA SER A 16 -3.58 -7.01 -16.22
C SER A 16 -2.11 -7.03 -16.68
N PRO A 17 -1.81 -7.03 -17.99
CA PRO A 17 -0.45 -7.16 -18.49
C PRO A 17 0.45 -6.01 -18.02
N MET A 18 -0.10 -4.79 -17.96
CA MET A 18 0.61 -3.61 -17.44
C MET A 18 1.03 -3.81 -15.98
N ARG A 19 0.14 -4.31 -15.12
CA ARG A 19 0.46 -4.54 -13.70
C ARG A 19 1.48 -5.65 -13.53
N VAL A 20 1.35 -6.73 -14.30
CA VAL A 20 2.34 -7.82 -14.29
C VAL A 20 3.71 -7.32 -14.73
N GLY A 21 3.80 -6.51 -15.79
CA GLY A 21 5.04 -5.90 -16.23
C GLY A 21 5.68 -5.01 -15.15
N LEU A 22 4.89 -4.17 -14.48
CA LEU A 22 5.36 -3.34 -13.37
C LEU A 22 5.80 -4.17 -12.16
N LEU A 23 5.05 -5.23 -11.82
CA LEU A 23 5.44 -6.15 -10.75
C LEU A 23 6.76 -6.83 -11.07
N LEU A 24 6.94 -7.33 -12.29
CA LEU A 24 8.22 -7.91 -12.71
C LEU A 24 9.37 -6.91 -12.59
N LEU A 25 9.17 -5.68 -13.08
CA LEU A 25 10.18 -4.62 -12.98
C LEU A 25 10.59 -4.34 -11.53
N VAL A 26 9.60 -4.19 -10.64
CA VAL A 26 9.82 -3.86 -9.22
C VAL A 26 10.40 -5.04 -8.44
N THR A 27 10.17 -6.28 -8.86
CA THR A 27 10.58 -7.47 -8.10
C THR A 27 11.90 -8.09 -8.55
N VAL A 28 12.23 -8.01 -9.85
CA VAL A 28 13.46 -8.60 -10.40
C VAL A 28 14.71 -7.89 -9.87
N ALA A 29 14.70 -6.56 -9.81
CA ALA A 29 15.89 -5.81 -9.38
C ALA A 29 16.28 -6.07 -7.90
N PRO A 30 15.35 -6.04 -6.92
CA PRO A 30 15.64 -6.42 -5.54
C PRO A 30 16.11 -7.87 -5.40
N LEU A 31 15.51 -8.81 -6.15
CA LEU A 31 15.91 -10.21 -6.11
C LEU A 31 17.33 -10.42 -6.67
N ALA A 32 17.68 -9.73 -7.75
CA ALA A 32 19.05 -9.70 -8.26
C ALA A 32 20.02 -9.10 -7.23
N ALA A 33 19.62 -8.03 -6.53
CA ALA A 33 20.42 -7.43 -5.47
C ALA A 33 20.65 -8.41 -4.30
N VAL A 34 19.65 -9.20 -3.89
CA VAL A 34 19.84 -10.30 -2.90
C VAL A 34 20.89 -11.29 -3.39
N ALA A 35 20.81 -11.69 -4.66
CA ALA A 35 21.75 -12.63 -5.26
C ALA A 35 23.19 -12.08 -5.32
N LEU A 36 23.37 -10.77 -5.46
CA LEU A 36 24.69 -10.12 -5.48
C LEU A 36 25.23 -9.85 -4.07
N MET A 37 24.42 -9.21 -3.23
CA MET A 37 24.83 -8.71 -1.90
C MET A 37 24.84 -9.81 -0.83
N GLY A 38 24.16 -10.94 -1.06
CA GLY A 38 24.11 -12.04 -0.09
C GLY A 38 23.31 -11.72 1.18
N THR A 39 22.40 -10.74 1.12
CA THR A 39 21.53 -10.34 2.25
C THR A 39 20.10 -10.11 1.78
N LEU A 40 19.13 -10.19 2.69
CA LEU A 40 17.70 -9.95 2.39
C LEU A 40 17.29 -8.47 2.48
N SER A 41 18.20 -7.59 2.92
CA SER A 41 17.96 -6.14 3.08
C SER A 41 17.32 -5.47 1.85
N PRO A 42 17.71 -5.79 0.59
CA PRO A 42 17.07 -5.21 -0.58
C PRO A 42 15.57 -5.47 -0.71
N LEU A 43 15.04 -6.51 -0.04
CA LEU A 43 13.61 -6.84 -0.05
C LEU A 43 12.79 -6.01 0.93
N GLY A 44 13.39 -5.31 1.91
CA GLY A 44 12.66 -4.57 2.93
C GLY A 44 11.79 -3.43 2.36
N GLY A 45 12.21 -2.81 1.26
CA GLY A 45 11.50 -1.67 0.66
C GLY A 45 10.46 -2.01 -0.42
N VAL A 46 10.30 -3.28 -0.80
CA VAL A 46 9.53 -3.65 -2.00
C VAL A 46 8.02 -3.62 -1.77
N ALA A 47 7.56 -3.66 -0.52
CA ALA A 47 6.15 -3.63 -0.18
C ALA A 47 5.45 -2.35 -0.65
N THR A 48 6.11 -1.20 -0.55
CA THR A 48 5.56 0.11 -0.95
C THR A 48 5.17 0.16 -2.43
N PRO A 49 6.08 -0.05 -3.40
CA PRO A 49 5.72 -0.01 -4.81
C PRO A 49 4.71 -1.10 -5.20
N ILE A 50 4.77 -2.29 -4.60
CA ILE A 50 3.79 -3.36 -4.84
C ILE A 50 2.40 -2.94 -4.35
N ALA A 51 2.30 -2.38 -3.14
CA ALA A 51 1.04 -1.88 -2.58
C ALA A 51 0.42 -0.81 -3.48
N LEU A 52 1.23 0.14 -3.97
CA LEU A 52 0.78 1.14 -4.93
C LEU A 52 0.25 0.49 -6.22
N ILE A 53 0.97 -0.46 -6.82
CA ILE A 53 0.52 -1.13 -8.05
C ILE A 53 -0.85 -1.80 -7.87
N PHE A 54 -1.12 -2.44 -6.74
CA PHE A 54 -2.43 -3.05 -6.49
C PHE A 54 -3.52 -2.02 -6.17
N ALA A 55 -3.21 -1.03 -5.34
CA ALA A 55 -4.18 -0.07 -4.82
C ALA A 55 -4.54 1.05 -5.80
N VAL A 56 -3.67 1.39 -6.76
CA VAL A 56 -3.95 2.38 -7.80
C VAL A 56 -5.20 1.99 -8.59
N GLY A 57 -6.14 2.93 -8.68
CA GLY A 57 -7.42 2.75 -9.34
C GLY A 57 -8.27 1.64 -8.75
N ALA A 58 -8.10 1.27 -7.47
CA ALA A 58 -8.86 0.20 -6.81
C ALA A 58 -10.37 0.42 -6.79
N ILE A 59 -10.81 1.68 -6.76
CA ILE A 59 -12.22 2.05 -6.81
C ILE A 59 -12.50 2.82 -8.11
N GLY A 60 -11.59 3.73 -8.50
CA GLY A 60 -11.76 4.57 -9.69
C GLY A 60 -12.01 3.79 -10.98
N GLN A 61 -11.41 2.61 -11.17
CA GLN A 61 -11.64 1.78 -12.35
C GLN A 61 -13.01 1.09 -12.35
N ASP A 62 -13.52 0.69 -11.18
CA ASP A 62 -14.83 0.06 -11.08
C ASP A 62 -15.96 1.08 -11.30
N VAL A 63 -15.74 2.33 -10.87
CA VAL A 63 -16.62 3.46 -11.18
C VAL A 63 -16.59 3.76 -12.68
N SER A 64 -15.40 3.90 -13.28
CA SER A 64 -15.25 4.24 -14.70
C SER A 64 -15.76 3.16 -15.65
N SER A 65 -15.79 1.90 -15.23
CA SER A 65 -16.28 0.77 -16.04
C SER A 65 -17.77 0.47 -15.83
N GLY A 66 -18.46 1.19 -14.94
CA GLY A 66 -19.85 0.91 -14.56
C GLY A 66 -20.06 -0.39 -13.78
N THR A 67 -19.01 -1.20 -13.57
CA THR A 67 -19.09 -2.48 -12.84
C THR A 67 -19.51 -2.31 -11.39
N LEU A 68 -19.22 -1.16 -10.79
CA LEU A 68 -19.64 -0.84 -9.43
C LEU A 68 -21.17 -0.81 -9.29
N GLN A 69 -21.90 -0.38 -10.31
CA GLN A 69 -23.36 -0.41 -10.29
C GLN A 69 -23.88 -1.86 -10.26
N LEU A 70 -23.33 -2.72 -11.13
CA LEU A 70 -23.67 -4.14 -11.19
C LEU A 70 -23.35 -4.89 -9.88
N LEU A 71 -22.25 -4.53 -9.22
CA LEU A 71 -21.85 -5.15 -7.95
C LEU A 71 -22.77 -4.76 -6.78
N LEU A 72 -23.28 -3.52 -6.78
CA LEU A 72 -24.14 -3.01 -5.71
C LEU A 72 -25.63 -3.37 -5.89
N VAL A 73 -26.02 -4.00 -6.99
CA VAL A 73 -27.35 -4.64 -7.12
C VAL A 73 -27.47 -5.82 -6.14
N ARG A 74 -26.34 -6.44 -5.75
CA ARG A 74 -26.31 -7.46 -4.71
C ARG A 74 -26.30 -6.78 -3.33
N PRO A 75 -26.83 -7.42 -2.26
CA PRO A 75 -26.87 -6.86 -0.91
C PRO A 75 -25.47 -6.83 -0.26
N VAL A 76 -24.57 -6.02 -0.80
CA VAL A 76 -23.24 -5.76 -0.26
C VAL A 76 -23.21 -4.31 0.21
N SER A 77 -22.97 -4.09 1.50
CA SER A 77 -22.84 -2.74 2.04
C SER A 77 -21.57 -2.07 1.47
N ARG A 78 -21.66 -0.77 1.15
CA ARG A 78 -20.54 0.04 0.66
C ARG A 78 -19.29 -0.03 1.56
N PRO A 79 -19.42 -0.02 2.91
CA PRO A 79 -18.26 -0.20 3.78
C PRO A 79 -17.61 -1.59 3.63
N SER A 80 -18.42 -2.65 3.55
CA SER A 80 -17.91 -4.01 3.37
C SER A 80 -17.18 -4.17 2.03
N TYR A 81 -17.65 -3.49 0.99
CA TYR A 81 -16.98 -3.43 -0.31
C TYR A 81 -15.59 -2.79 -0.21
N LEU A 82 -15.52 -1.58 0.37
CA LEU A 82 -14.26 -0.83 0.49
C LEU A 82 -13.23 -1.58 1.34
N VAL A 83 -13.64 -2.11 2.50
CA VAL A 83 -12.77 -2.91 3.37
C VAL A 83 -12.30 -4.19 2.67
N SER A 84 -13.16 -4.83 1.87
CA SER A 84 -12.75 -6.02 1.10
C SER A 84 -11.72 -5.67 0.02
N ARG A 85 -11.83 -4.51 -0.64
CA ARG A 85 -10.82 -4.03 -1.60
C ARG A 85 -9.49 -3.69 -0.92
N TRP A 86 -9.54 -3.06 0.25
CA TRP A 86 -8.36 -2.78 1.07
C TRP A 86 -7.64 -4.06 1.46
N LEU A 87 -8.36 -5.00 2.08
CA LEU A 87 -7.80 -6.27 2.49
C LEU A 87 -7.23 -7.06 1.29
N ALA A 88 -7.91 -7.03 0.13
CA ALA A 88 -7.40 -7.68 -1.07
C ALA A 88 -6.05 -7.09 -1.54
N CYS A 89 -5.87 -5.77 -1.48
CA CYS A 89 -4.59 -5.13 -1.80
C CYS A 89 -3.49 -5.53 -0.81
N VAL A 90 -3.81 -5.58 0.48
CA VAL A 90 -2.86 -6.00 1.53
C VAL A 90 -2.43 -7.45 1.30
N LEU A 91 -3.40 -8.36 1.13
CA LEU A 91 -3.11 -9.77 0.89
C LEU A 91 -2.32 -10.00 -0.41
N ALA A 92 -2.63 -9.26 -1.48
CA ALA A 92 -1.85 -9.34 -2.72
C ALA A 92 -0.39 -8.97 -2.49
N THR A 93 -0.19 -7.83 -1.82
CA THR A 93 1.15 -7.28 -1.56
C THR A 93 1.96 -8.20 -0.67
N VAL A 94 1.38 -8.60 0.48
CA VAL A 94 2.03 -9.52 1.41
C VAL A 94 2.30 -10.86 0.75
N GLY A 95 1.37 -11.40 -0.03
CA GLY A 95 1.56 -12.65 -0.77
C GLY A 95 2.75 -12.60 -1.73
N ILE A 96 2.92 -11.51 -2.47
CA ILE A 96 4.08 -11.33 -3.34
C ILE A 96 5.36 -11.16 -2.52
N VAL A 97 5.34 -10.36 -1.45
CA VAL A 97 6.53 -10.18 -0.60
C VAL A 97 6.98 -11.51 0.02
N VAL A 98 6.05 -12.32 0.54
CA VAL A 98 6.35 -13.66 1.06
C VAL A 98 6.94 -14.55 -0.03
N LEU A 99 6.43 -14.49 -1.27
CA LEU A 99 7.00 -15.21 -2.39
C LEU A 99 8.43 -14.73 -2.71
N LEU A 100 8.69 -13.42 -2.70
CA LEU A 100 10.03 -12.87 -2.92
C LEU A 100 11.00 -13.25 -1.80
N LEU A 101 10.54 -13.26 -0.55
CA LEU A 101 11.33 -13.74 0.57
C LEU A 101 11.65 -15.21 0.41
N ALA A 102 10.69 -16.06 0.02
CA ALA A 102 10.94 -17.47 -0.25
C ALA A 102 11.96 -17.67 -1.39
N LEU A 103 11.88 -16.89 -2.47
CA LEU A 103 12.86 -16.95 -3.55
C LEU A 103 14.24 -16.43 -3.11
N GLY A 104 14.28 -15.33 -2.36
CA GLY A 104 15.50 -14.75 -1.82
C GLY A 104 16.19 -15.69 -0.83
N THR A 105 15.44 -16.35 0.06
CA THR A 105 15.99 -17.34 0.99
C THR A 105 16.53 -18.55 0.24
N LEU A 106 15.84 -19.05 -0.79
CA LEU A 106 16.34 -20.13 -1.64
C LEU A 106 17.66 -19.76 -2.33
N VAL A 107 17.77 -18.52 -2.82
CA VAL A 107 19.02 -18.00 -3.41
C VAL A 107 20.15 -17.95 -2.39
N LEU A 108 19.88 -17.50 -1.16
CA LEU A 108 20.88 -17.47 -0.08
C LEU A 108 21.31 -18.87 0.36
N LEU A 109 20.36 -19.79 0.54
CA LEU A 109 20.64 -21.18 0.87
C LEU A 109 21.48 -21.86 -0.21
N ALA A 110 21.19 -21.61 -1.49
CA ALA A 110 21.99 -22.10 -2.61
C ALA A 110 23.43 -21.56 -2.61
N ARG A 111 23.67 -20.42 -1.97
CA ARG A 111 25.02 -19.82 -1.77
C ARG A 111 25.67 -20.21 -0.44
N GLY A 112 25.02 -21.06 0.36
CA GLY A 112 25.52 -21.50 1.66
C GLY A 112 25.34 -20.47 2.78
N THR A 113 24.51 -19.44 2.58
CA THR A 113 24.17 -18.48 3.64
C THR A 113 22.79 -18.77 4.21
N HIS A 114 22.69 -18.77 5.54
CA HIS A 114 21.44 -19.00 6.26
C HIS A 114 20.87 -17.67 6.73
N PRO A 115 19.71 -17.23 6.21
CA PRO A 115 19.08 -16.01 6.70
C PRO A 115 18.53 -16.22 8.12
N ASP A 116 18.60 -15.17 8.94
CA ASP A 116 18.03 -15.20 10.28
C ASP A 116 16.49 -15.26 10.20
N GLY A 117 15.89 -16.13 11.01
CA GLY A 117 14.44 -16.29 11.08
C GLY A 117 13.76 -15.03 11.63
N LEU A 118 14.41 -14.31 12.55
CA LEU A 118 13.87 -13.05 13.08
C LEU A 118 13.82 -11.96 12.01
N ASP A 119 14.83 -11.87 11.15
CA ASP A 119 14.84 -10.93 10.02
C ASP A 119 13.70 -11.23 9.04
N LEU A 120 13.42 -12.50 8.76
CA LEU A 120 12.28 -12.89 7.91
C LEU A 120 10.96 -12.42 8.50
N VAL A 121 10.74 -12.67 9.79
CA VAL A 121 9.52 -12.25 10.49
C VAL A 121 9.39 -10.72 10.49
N ARG A 122 10.49 -10.00 10.78
CA ARG A 122 10.54 -8.54 10.73
C ARG A 122 10.12 -8.02 9.35
N ILE A 123 10.73 -8.50 8.27
CA ILE A 123 10.44 -8.02 6.91
C ILE A 123 8.97 -8.29 6.55
N VAL A 124 8.40 -9.44 6.93
CA VAL A 124 6.99 -9.75 6.69
C VAL A 124 6.07 -8.77 7.44
N LEU A 125 6.37 -8.46 8.71
CA LEU A 125 5.58 -7.54 9.51
C LEU A 125 5.67 -6.09 9.02
N GLU A 126 6.88 -5.62 8.68
CA GLU A 126 7.11 -4.32 8.04
C GLU A 126 6.35 -4.23 6.72
N SER A 127 6.42 -5.27 5.91
CA SER A 127 5.73 -5.32 4.63
C SER A 127 4.22 -5.33 4.78
N ALA A 128 3.68 -6.07 5.75
CA ALA A 128 2.24 -6.12 6.02
C ALA A 128 1.69 -4.79 6.53
N SER A 129 2.38 -4.16 7.48
CA SER A 129 1.98 -2.85 8.02
C SER A 129 2.11 -1.74 6.97
N THR A 130 3.18 -1.76 6.17
CA THR A 130 3.39 -0.86 5.02
C THR A 130 2.29 -1.05 3.98
N ALA A 131 2.01 -2.29 3.58
CA ALA A 131 0.96 -2.59 2.61
C ALA A 131 -0.42 -2.12 3.09
N ALA A 132 -0.77 -2.37 4.35
CA ALA A 132 -2.01 -1.90 4.96
C ALA A 132 -2.11 -0.38 5.00
N GLY A 133 -1.01 0.29 5.33
CA GLY A 133 -0.89 1.75 5.31
C GLY A 133 -1.14 2.36 3.94
N TYR A 134 -0.28 2.03 2.97
CA TYR A 134 -0.37 2.55 1.61
C TYR A 134 -1.68 2.18 0.93
N ALA A 135 -2.18 0.95 1.12
CA ALA A 135 -3.46 0.56 0.54
C ALA A 135 -4.63 1.39 1.11
N ALA A 136 -4.62 1.72 2.40
CA ALA A 136 -5.68 2.54 3.01
C ALA A 136 -5.70 3.95 2.42
N VAL A 137 -4.53 4.60 2.36
CA VAL A 137 -4.37 5.94 1.77
C VAL A 137 -4.79 5.94 0.29
N MET A 138 -4.29 4.99 -0.49
CA MET A 138 -4.61 4.91 -1.91
C MET A 138 -6.09 4.63 -2.15
N ILE A 139 -6.74 3.79 -1.34
CA ILE A 139 -8.18 3.55 -1.45
C ILE A 139 -8.97 4.80 -1.11
N MET A 140 -8.59 5.54 -0.08
CA MET A 140 -9.17 6.85 0.22
C MET A 140 -9.06 7.78 -0.99
N LEU A 141 -7.86 7.93 -1.58
CA LEU A 141 -7.64 8.76 -2.77
C LEU A 141 -8.45 8.27 -3.97
N SER A 142 -8.60 6.96 -4.15
CA SER A 142 -9.42 6.33 -5.20
C SER A 142 -10.92 6.59 -5.04
N THR A 143 -11.39 6.98 -3.84
CA THR A 143 -12.76 7.47 -3.66
C THR A 143 -12.93 8.95 -3.99
N LEU A 144 -11.83 9.72 -4.03
CA LEU A 144 -11.83 11.15 -4.33
C LEU A 144 -11.67 11.40 -5.82
N ALA A 145 -10.73 10.73 -6.48
CA ALA A 145 -10.48 10.82 -7.91
C ALA A 145 -11.00 9.60 -8.67
N ASN A 146 -11.41 9.80 -9.92
CA ASN A 146 -11.81 8.70 -10.80
C ASN A 146 -10.60 8.19 -11.61
N GLY A 147 -10.61 6.90 -11.97
CA GLY A 147 -9.56 6.28 -12.79
C GLY A 147 -8.18 6.29 -12.14
N LEU A 148 -7.17 6.72 -12.91
CA LEU A 148 -5.76 6.87 -12.48
C LEU A 148 -5.47 8.20 -11.77
N GLY A 149 -6.49 9.05 -11.58
CA GLY A 149 -6.32 10.34 -10.93
C GLY A 149 -5.88 10.22 -9.46
N ASP A 150 -6.12 9.08 -8.82
CA ASP A 150 -5.66 8.81 -7.45
C ASP A 150 -4.14 8.72 -7.34
N LEU A 151 -3.48 8.09 -8.32
CA LEU A 151 -2.04 8.09 -8.44
C LEU A 151 -1.50 9.51 -8.68
N GLY A 152 -2.17 10.28 -9.54
CA GLY A 152 -1.81 11.68 -9.79
C GLY A 152 -1.90 12.54 -8.53
N LEU A 153 -2.96 12.36 -7.73
CA LEU A 153 -3.11 13.04 -6.43
C LEU A 153 -2.02 12.61 -5.46
N TYR A 154 -1.73 11.32 -5.35
CA TYR A 154 -0.69 10.81 -4.47
C TYR A 154 0.69 11.40 -4.84
N VAL A 155 1.10 11.25 -6.11
CA VAL A 155 2.39 11.71 -6.62
C VAL A 155 2.49 13.23 -6.56
N GLY A 156 1.43 13.95 -6.97
CA GLY A 156 1.37 15.41 -6.91
C GLY A 156 1.49 15.94 -5.49
N THR A 157 0.78 15.34 -4.53
CA THR A 157 0.89 15.72 -3.12
C THR A 157 2.30 15.46 -2.59
N TYR A 158 2.90 14.32 -2.94
CA TYR A 158 4.28 14.00 -2.57
C TYR A 158 5.28 15.05 -3.09
N PHE A 159 5.18 15.43 -4.36
CA PHE A 159 6.03 16.48 -4.95
C PHE A 159 5.82 17.85 -4.29
N ILE A 160 4.57 18.23 -4.02
CA ILE A 160 4.25 19.50 -3.34
C ILE A 160 4.87 19.51 -1.94
N VAL A 161 4.69 18.44 -1.17
CA VAL A 161 5.27 18.31 0.18
C VAL A 161 6.79 18.35 0.13
N GLN A 162 7.41 17.71 -0.86
CA GLN A 162 8.86 17.76 -1.03
C GLN A 162 9.37 19.17 -1.36
N ALA A 163 8.68 19.91 -2.23
CA ALA A 163 9.02 21.29 -2.55
C ALA A 163 8.84 22.23 -1.34
N LEU A 164 7.75 22.06 -0.59
CA LEU A 164 7.49 22.84 0.63
C LEU A 164 8.51 22.56 1.73
N ASP A 165 8.95 21.31 1.90
CA ASP A 165 9.99 20.90 2.86
C ASP A 165 11.35 21.54 2.52
N ALA A 166 11.71 21.55 1.23
CA ALA A 166 12.91 22.24 0.75
C ALA A 166 12.85 23.75 1.02
N LEU A 167 11.71 24.39 0.75
CA LEU A 167 11.49 25.80 1.06
C LEU A 167 11.51 26.10 2.56
N ALA A 168 10.93 25.21 3.38
CA ALA A 168 10.92 25.32 4.84
C ALA A 168 12.34 25.28 5.40
N THR A 169 13.16 24.36 4.89
CA THR A 169 14.56 24.21 5.28
C THR A 169 15.38 25.43 4.86
N PHE A 170 15.19 25.92 3.64
CA PHE A 170 15.89 27.09 3.12
C PHE A 170 15.56 28.39 3.89
N LYS A 171 14.31 28.53 4.33
CA LYS A 171 13.84 29.71 5.09
C LYS A 171 13.85 29.54 6.61
N HIS A 172 14.31 28.39 7.11
CA HIS A 172 14.26 28.02 8.53
C HIS A 172 12.86 28.15 9.16
N TRP A 173 11.83 27.68 8.45
CA TRP A 173 10.44 27.67 8.91
C TRP A 173 10.10 26.35 9.59
N ASP A 174 10.42 26.23 10.87
CA ASP A 174 10.25 24.98 11.65
C ASP A 174 8.80 24.47 11.65
N ALA A 175 7.82 25.37 11.70
CA ALA A 175 6.41 25.00 11.65
C ALA A 175 6.01 24.35 10.33
N LEU A 176 6.53 24.86 9.20
CA LEU A 176 6.25 24.29 7.88
C LEU A 176 6.98 22.96 7.69
N ALA A 177 8.23 22.86 8.16
CA ALA A 177 8.99 21.60 8.13
C ALA A 177 8.25 20.50 8.91
N ARG A 178 7.77 20.83 10.12
CA ARG A 178 6.97 19.89 10.93
C ARG A 178 5.69 19.47 10.22
N ALA A 179 4.95 20.41 9.63
CA ALA A 179 3.75 20.08 8.86
C ALA A 179 4.06 19.15 7.67
N CYS A 180 5.17 19.37 6.97
CA CYS A 180 5.60 18.50 5.86
C CYS A 180 5.92 17.08 6.32
N VAL A 181 6.57 16.93 7.48
CA VAL A 181 6.85 15.62 8.08
C VAL A 181 5.57 14.87 8.44
N GLU A 182 4.61 15.55 9.08
CA GLU A 182 3.31 14.95 9.44
C GLU A 182 2.51 14.52 8.20
N VAL A 183 2.46 15.37 7.16
CA VAL A 183 1.77 15.03 5.91
C VAL A 183 2.45 13.86 5.21
N ARG A 184 3.79 13.81 5.18
CA ARG A 184 4.54 12.69 4.60
C ARG A 184 4.26 11.39 5.36
N GLY A 185 4.24 11.46 6.70
CA GLY A 185 3.87 10.32 7.55
C GLY A 185 2.43 9.84 7.31
N ALA A 186 1.49 10.76 7.08
CA ALA A 186 0.10 10.44 6.77
C ALA A 186 -0.08 9.84 5.36
N LEU A 187 0.73 10.26 4.38
CA LEU A 187 0.70 9.74 3.00
C LEU A 187 1.37 8.37 2.87
N GLY A 188 2.41 8.12 3.67
CA GLY A 188 3.15 6.86 3.70
C GLY A 188 3.27 6.31 5.12
N PRO A 189 2.14 5.89 5.74
CA PRO A 189 2.18 5.37 7.10
C PRO A 189 2.92 4.04 7.12
N GLN A 190 4.05 4.03 7.80
CA GLN A 190 4.92 2.87 7.99
C GLN A 190 5.07 2.61 9.49
N LEU A 191 5.12 1.34 9.86
CA LEU A 191 5.38 0.93 11.24
C LEU A 191 6.73 0.23 11.27
N PRO A 192 7.78 0.82 11.86
CA PRO A 192 9.07 0.16 11.97
C PRO A 192 8.96 -1.02 12.95
N TRP A 193 9.48 -2.18 12.55
CA TRP A 193 9.55 -3.36 13.42
C TRP A 193 10.98 -3.67 13.87
N GLU A 194 11.89 -2.69 13.74
CA GLU A 194 13.30 -2.81 14.13
C GLU A 194 13.48 -3.15 15.61
N TRP A 195 12.50 -2.79 16.43
CA TRP A 195 12.47 -3.12 17.85
C TRP A 195 12.43 -4.63 18.13
N LEU A 196 11.95 -5.46 17.20
CA LEU A 196 12.01 -6.92 17.32
C LEU A 196 13.44 -7.44 17.28
N VAL A 197 14.32 -6.79 16.53
CA VAL A 197 15.71 -7.23 16.32
C VAL A 197 16.64 -6.61 17.35
N HIS A 198 16.43 -5.33 17.69
CA HIS A 198 17.32 -4.57 18.58
C HIS A 198 16.90 -4.59 20.05
N GLY A 199 15.77 -5.22 20.40
CA GLY A 199 15.26 -5.27 21.77
C GLY A 199 14.91 -3.89 22.35
N THR A 200 14.69 -2.89 21.49
CA THR A 200 14.24 -1.55 21.91
C THR A 200 12.76 -1.57 22.27
N PRO A 201 12.28 -0.72 23.19
CA PRO A 201 10.87 -0.68 23.52
C PRO A 201 10.03 -0.22 22.31
N PRO A 202 8.86 -0.83 22.06
CA PRO A 202 8.00 -0.44 20.96
C PRO A 202 7.49 0.99 21.16
N SER A 203 7.52 1.80 20.10
CA SER A 203 7.01 3.16 20.12
C SER A 203 5.48 3.15 19.99
N TRP A 204 4.78 3.12 21.13
CA TRP A 204 3.31 3.16 21.17
C TRP A 204 2.72 4.34 20.37
N PHE A 205 3.42 5.47 20.33
CA PHE A 205 3.05 6.62 19.51
C PHE A 205 3.07 6.29 18.01
N ALA A 206 4.09 5.58 17.50
CA ALA A 206 4.15 5.20 16.08
C ALA A 206 3.03 4.22 15.73
N PHE A 207 2.76 3.24 16.61
CA PHE A 207 1.64 2.33 16.44
C PHE A 207 0.29 3.06 16.40
N ALA A 208 0.06 3.95 17.37
CA ALA A 208 -1.18 4.74 17.43
C ALA A 208 -1.33 5.67 16.22
N SER A 209 -0.26 6.33 15.79
CA SER A 209 -0.25 7.20 14.61
C SER A 209 -0.53 6.41 13.32
N TRP A 210 0.11 5.26 13.14
CA TRP A 210 -0.14 4.35 12.02
C TRP A 210 -1.60 3.88 12.01
N ALA A 211 -2.09 3.36 13.15
CA ALA A 211 -3.47 2.86 13.26
C ALA A 211 -4.50 3.97 13.03
N SER A 212 -4.24 5.17 13.54
CA SER A 212 -5.10 6.34 13.35
C SER A 212 -5.15 6.74 11.88
N THR A 213 -4.01 6.79 11.20
CA THR A 213 -3.92 7.11 9.77
C THR A 213 -4.69 6.11 8.91
N VAL A 214 -4.49 4.80 9.15
CA VAL A 214 -5.21 3.74 8.44
C VAL A 214 -6.72 3.85 8.68
N THR A 215 -7.13 4.02 9.94
CA THR A 215 -8.53 4.11 10.32
C THR A 215 -9.20 5.34 9.72
N LEU A 216 -8.56 6.50 9.80
CA LEU A 216 -9.07 7.76 9.23
C LEU A 216 -9.16 7.69 7.71
N ALA A 217 -8.14 7.15 7.02
CA ALA A 217 -8.17 7.00 5.57
C ALA A 217 -9.35 6.12 5.13
N LEU A 218 -9.55 4.98 5.78
CA LEU A 218 -10.69 4.10 5.50
C LEU A 218 -12.03 4.76 5.85
N ALA A 219 -12.13 5.46 6.98
CA ALA A 219 -13.35 6.16 7.41
C ALA A 219 -13.73 7.27 6.43
N VAL A 220 -12.77 8.08 5.98
CA VAL A 220 -12.99 9.11 4.94
C VAL A 220 -13.42 8.46 3.63
N GLY A 221 -12.76 7.38 3.22
CA GLY A 221 -13.14 6.63 2.03
C GLY A 221 -14.58 6.11 2.10
N ILE A 222 -14.98 5.53 3.23
CA ILE A 222 -16.35 5.04 3.47
C ILE A 222 -17.35 6.20 3.44
N ALA A 223 -17.08 7.30 4.15
CA ALA A 223 -17.95 8.47 4.20
C ALA A 223 -18.15 9.08 2.81
N ARG A 224 -17.08 9.17 2.00
CA ARG A 224 -17.15 9.64 0.61
C ARG A 224 -17.94 8.69 -0.28
N LEU A 225 -17.68 7.38 -0.18
CA LEU A 225 -18.39 6.38 -0.96
C LEU A 225 -19.89 6.34 -0.64
N ASN A 226 -20.28 6.57 0.62
CA ASN A 226 -21.68 6.63 1.04
C ASN A 226 -22.43 7.86 0.47
N ARG A 227 -21.73 8.98 0.26
CA ARG A 227 -22.33 10.20 -0.30
C ARG A 227 -22.39 10.23 -1.83
N ARG A 228 -21.68 9.34 -2.52
CA ARG A 228 -21.76 9.27 -3.99
C ARG A 228 -23.13 8.73 -4.40
N GLU A 229 -23.88 9.55 -5.14
CA GLU A 229 -25.08 9.12 -5.85
C GLU A 229 -24.64 8.34 -7.09
N LEU A 230 -25.04 7.08 -7.16
CA LEU A 230 -24.84 6.25 -8.35
C LEU A 230 -26.08 6.44 -9.20
N SER A 231 -26.03 7.35 -10.17
CA SER A 231 -27.13 7.51 -11.10
C SER A 231 -27.24 6.24 -11.94
N TYR A 232 -28.36 5.53 -11.78
CA TYR A 232 -28.71 4.30 -12.52
C TYR A 232 -29.11 4.57 -13.98
N ALA A 233 -29.09 5.84 -14.42
CA ALA A 233 -29.69 6.27 -15.69
C ALA A 233 -28.67 6.67 -16.78
N ALA A 234 -27.38 6.44 -16.59
CA ALA A 234 -26.34 6.74 -17.58
C ALA A 234 -25.72 5.45 -18.15
N GLY A 235 -26.59 4.61 -18.73
CA GLY A 235 -26.22 3.48 -19.58
C GLY A 235 -26.65 3.76 -21.01
#